data_AF-A0A972C670-F1
#
_entry.id   AF-A0A972C670-F1
#
_cell.length_a   1.000
_cell.length_b   1.000
_cell.length_c   1.000
_cell.angle_alpha   90.00
_cell.angle_beta   90.00
_cell.angle_gamma   90.00
#
_symmetry.space_group_name_H-M   'P 1'
#
loop_
_entity.id
_entity.type
_entity.pdbx_description
1 polymer ?
#
loop_
_entity_poly.entity_id
_entity_poly.type
_entity_poly.pdbx_seq_one_letter_code
_entity_poly.pdbx_strand_id
1 'polypeptide(L)'
;MVYRVELGIRWDHQVIFDLIPHRASVLDLGCGNGELLKRLIEQKNVWGLGVEKNIVRVEGCIENGVPVYHADIDHGLHQFPDNFFDYVILEMTLQSVTKPLDLLDEMLRLGKSGIVSFPNFGYKGVIESFVKTQRMPRTKALPYYWYDTPNIHLFTAKDFLDLVEEKHIKIEKGMSWIKGEIKDFTEEESPEAEEILFVVSRK
;
A
#
# COMPACT_ATOMS: atom_id res chain seq x y z
N MET A 1 -7.68 17.97 -6.40
CA MET A 1 -8.29 17.94 -5.05
C MET A 1 -7.16 18.21 -4.07
N VAL A 2 -7.30 19.09 -3.07
CA VAL A 2 -6.20 19.36 -2.14
C VAL A 2 -6.29 18.34 -1.00
N TYR A 3 -5.43 17.34 -0.99
CA TYR A 3 -5.31 16.42 0.13
C TYR A 3 -4.60 17.14 1.30
N ARG A 4 -5.18 17.09 2.50
CA ARG A 4 -4.55 17.62 3.72
C ARG A 4 -4.30 16.47 4.68
N VAL A 5 -3.04 16.27 5.08
CA VAL A 5 -2.68 15.22 6.06
C VAL A 5 -3.01 15.72 7.47
N GLU A 6 -3.89 15.01 8.16
CA GLU A 6 -4.16 15.24 9.58
C GLU A 6 -2.93 14.89 10.43
N LEU A 7 -2.67 15.65 11.49
CA LEU A 7 -1.52 15.43 12.37
C LEU A 7 -1.54 14.03 12.97
N GLY A 8 -0.45 13.28 12.78
CA GLY A 8 -0.28 11.93 13.32
C GLY A 8 -0.79 10.82 12.39
N ILE A 9 -1.44 11.16 11.27
CA ILE A 9 -1.92 10.18 10.30
C ILE A 9 -0.91 10.04 9.15
N ARG A 10 -0.68 8.81 8.68
CA ARG A 10 0.13 8.59 7.46
C ARG A 10 -0.54 9.24 6.25
N TRP A 11 0.25 9.77 5.33
CA TRP A 11 -0.29 10.48 4.17
C TRP A 11 -1.14 9.55 3.28
N ASP A 12 -0.70 8.30 3.09
CA ASP A 12 -1.39 7.29 2.29
C ASP A 12 -2.71 6.86 2.96
N HIS A 13 -2.76 6.77 4.29
CA HIS A 13 -4.02 6.58 5.02
C HIS A 13 -5.03 7.67 4.73
N GLN A 14 -4.59 8.94 4.71
CA GLN A 14 -5.46 10.06 4.38
C GLN A 14 -5.98 9.97 2.94
N VAL A 15 -5.11 9.65 2.00
CA VAL A 15 -5.46 9.51 0.59
C VAL A 15 -6.44 8.36 0.37
N ILE A 16 -6.17 7.19 0.96
CA ILE A 16 -7.05 6.01 0.92
C ILE A 16 -8.40 6.35 1.55
N PHE A 17 -8.38 7.01 2.72
CA PHE A 17 -9.60 7.49 3.35
C PHE A 17 -10.40 8.32 2.37
N ASP A 18 -9.85 9.38 1.78
CA ASP A 18 -10.56 10.26 0.85
C ASP A 18 -11.06 9.56 -0.41
N LEU A 19 -10.32 8.57 -0.91
CA LEU A 19 -10.70 7.79 -2.09
C LEU A 19 -11.87 6.83 -1.84
N ILE A 20 -11.92 6.21 -0.66
CA ILE A 20 -12.91 5.17 -0.38
C ILE A 20 -14.29 5.80 -0.12
N PRO A 21 -15.33 5.42 -0.87
CA PRO A 21 -16.69 5.90 -0.64
C PRO A 21 -17.27 5.40 0.68
N HIS A 22 -18.29 6.10 1.17
CA HIS A 22 -19.10 5.60 2.29
C HIS A 22 -19.72 4.25 1.94
N ARG A 23 -19.74 3.33 2.91
CA ARG A 23 -20.37 2.00 2.81
C ARG A 23 -19.78 1.05 1.77
N ALA A 24 -18.61 1.34 1.21
CA ALA A 24 -17.90 0.41 0.33
C ALA A 24 -17.49 -0.86 1.10
N SER A 25 -17.31 -1.97 0.37
CA SER A 25 -16.62 -3.17 0.89
C SER A 25 -15.11 -3.07 0.65
N VAL A 26 -14.31 -3.34 1.68
CA VAL A 26 -12.85 -3.16 1.65
C VAL A 26 -12.14 -4.38 2.23
N LEU A 27 -11.16 -4.90 1.50
CA LEU A 27 -10.18 -5.86 1.99
C LEU A 27 -8.83 -5.17 2.14
N ASP A 28 -8.21 -5.26 3.31
CA ASP A 28 -6.88 -4.72 3.55
C ASP A 28 -5.88 -5.86 3.77
N LEU A 29 -4.97 -6.03 2.81
CA LEU A 29 -4.00 -7.11 2.78
C LEU A 29 -2.69 -6.62 3.41
N GLY A 30 -2.29 -7.24 4.52
CA GLY A 30 -1.22 -6.70 5.36
C GLY A 30 -1.70 -5.56 6.25
N CYS A 31 -2.93 -5.64 6.78
CA CYS A 31 -3.64 -4.54 7.45
C CYS A 31 -2.98 -4.02 8.75
N GLY A 32 -1.89 -4.64 9.19
CA GLY A 32 -1.18 -4.24 10.39
C GLY A 32 -2.05 -4.36 11.65
N ASN A 33 -2.10 -3.30 12.44
CA ASN A 33 -2.96 -3.19 13.63
C ASN A 33 -4.39 -2.69 13.31
N GLY A 34 -4.73 -2.55 12.03
CA GLY A 34 -6.07 -2.15 11.58
C GLY A 34 -6.38 -0.65 11.71
N GLU A 35 -5.40 0.22 11.95
CA GLU A 35 -5.63 1.67 12.13
C GLU A 35 -6.40 2.30 10.96
N LEU A 36 -6.02 1.98 9.73
CA LEU A 36 -6.70 2.45 8.52
C LEU A 36 -8.16 1.95 8.45
N LEU A 37 -8.35 0.64 8.61
CA LEU A 37 -9.67 0.02 8.58
C LEU A 37 -10.60 0.55 9.68
N LYS A 38 -10.09 0.75 10.89
CA LYS A 38 -10.85 1.34 12.00
C LYS A 38 -11.44 2.68 11.59
N ARG A 39 -10.61 3.58 11.04
CA ARG A 39 -11.05 4.92 10.60
C ARG A 39 -12.11 4.82 9.51
N LEU A 40 -11.92 3.92 8.53
CA LEU A 40 -12.88 3.68 7.45
C LEU A 40 -14.22 3.13 7.97
N ILE A 41 -14.19 2.19 8.91
CA ILE A 41 -15.38 1.59 9.52
C ILE A 41 -16.13 2.66 10.33
N GLU A 42 -15.45 3.34 11.25
CA GLU A 42 -16.07 4.29 12.18
C GLU A 42 -16.64 5.54 11.48
N GLN A 43 -15.91 6.08 10.50
CA GLN A 43 -16.26 7.37 9.89
C GLN A 43 -16.94 7.24 8.53
N LYS A 44 -16.69 6.14 7.80
CA LYS A 44 -17.28 5.90 6.48
C LYS A 44 -18.28 4.75 6.44
N ASN A 45 -18.48 4.04 7.56
CA ASN A 45 -19.38 2.89 7.65
C ASN A 45 -19.05 1.82 6.59
N VAL A 46 -17.76 1.65 6.30
CA VAL A 46 -17.22 0.65 5.38
C VAL A 46 -17.43 -0.75 5.95
N TRP A 47 -17.73 -1.72 5.09
CA TRP A 47 -17.63 -3.13 5.44
C TRP A 47 -16.19 -3.60 5.20
N GLY A 48 -15.38 -3.54 6.26
CA GLY A 48 -13.94 -3.77 6.20
C GLY A 48 -13.51 -5.12 6.78
N LEU A 49 -12.55 -5.78 6.11
CA LEU A 49 -11.87 -6.98 6.59
C LEU A 49 -10.35 -6.82 6.40
N GLY A 50 -9.58 -7.08 7.44
CA GLY A 50 -8.13 -7.15 7.37
C GLY A 50 -7.61 -8.59 7.20
N VAL A 51 -6.46 -8.76 6.55
CA VAL A 51 -5.67 -10.00 6.56
C VAL A 51 -4.26 -9.67 7.06
N GLU A 52 -3.83 -10.34 8.11
CA GLU A 52 -2.51 -10.10 8.73
C GLU A 52 -1.94 -11.43 9.25
N LYS A 53 -0.63 -11.64 9.09
CA LYS A 53 0.05 -12.88 9.49
C LYS A 53 0.69 -12.80 10.87
N ASN A 54 1.05 -11.59 11.30
CA ASN A 54 1.69 -11.36 12.57
C ASN A 54 0.65 -11.30 13.70
N ILE A 55 0.73 -12.26 14.63
CA ILE A 55 -0.25 -12.38 15.71
C ILE A 55 -0.34 -11.14 16.61
N VAL A 56 0.79 -10.45 16.87
CA VAL A 56 0.79 -9.22 17.69
C VAL A 56 0.04 -8.09 16.99
N ARG A 57 0.11 -8.04 15.66
CA ARG A 57 -0.64 -7.06 14.87
C ARG A 57 -2.13 -7.40 14.80
N VAL A 58 -2.46 -8.69 14.70
CA VAL A 58 -3.83 -9.21 14.80
C VAL A 58 -4.47 -8.83 16.14
N GLU A 59 -3.74 -8.93 17.26
CA GLU A 59 -4.21 -8.45 18.58
C GLU A 59 -4.58 -6.96 18.52
N GLY A 60 -3.76 -6.13 17.90
CA GLY A 60 -4.06 -4.71 17.67
C GLY A 60 -5.34 -4.46 16.86
N CYS A 61 -5.60 -5.27 15.83
CA CYS A 61 -6.88 -5.21 15.10
C CYS A 61 -8.08 -5.52 16.02
N ILE A 62 -7.96 -6.54 16.87
CA ILE A 62 -9.01 -6.93 17.82
C ILE A 62 -9.27 -5.80 18.82
N GLU A 63 -8.21 -5.21 19.39
CA GLU A 63 -8.30 -4.04 20.28
C GLU A 63 -8.98 -2.84 19.60
N ASN A 64 -8.73 -2.67 18.31
CA ASN A 64 -9.33 -1.62 17.49
C ASN A 64 -10.76 -1.94 17.00
N GLY A 65 -11.31 -3.11 17.33
CA GLY A 65 -12.64 -3.53 16.87
C GLY A 65 -12.70 -3.82 15.36
N VAL A 66 -11.56 -4.10 14.72
CA VAL A 66 -11.45 -4.36 13.29
C VAL A 66 -11.55 -5.86 13.03
N PRO A 67 -12.48 -6.32 12.17
CA PRO A 67 -12.51 -7.70 11.71
C PRO A 67 -11.20 -8.07 11.02
N VAL A 68 -10.55 -9.14 11.46
CA VAL A 68 -9.26 -9.58 10.92
C VAL A 68 -9.23 -11.10 10.73
N TYR A 69 -8.64 -11.53 9.62
CA TYR A 69 -8.33 -12.92 9.33
C TYR A 69 -6.84 -13.15 9.52
N HIS A 70 -6.47 -14.03 10.46
CA HIS A 70 -5.07 -14.39 10.71
C HIS A 70 -4.60 -15.39 9.64
N ALA A 71 -3.91 -14.88 8.63
CA ALA A 71 -3.41 -15.69 7.51
C ALA A 71 -2.20 -15.05 6.85
N ASP A 72 -1.40 -15.88 6.17
CA ASP A 72 -0.31 -15.40 5.33
C ASP A 72 -0.80 -15.20 3.89
N ILE A 73 -0.72 -13.96 3.41
CA ILE A 73 -1.09 -13.58 2.05
C ILE A 73 -0.17 -14.20 0.99
N ASP A 74 1.04 -14.66 1.38
CA ASP A 74 1.94 -15.43 0.50
C ASP A 74 1.40 -16.82 0.12
N HIS A 75 0.48 -17.36 0.92
CA HIS A 75 -0.15 -18.67 0.69
C HIS A 75 -1.47 -18.59 -0.07
N GLY A 76 -1.82 -17.41 -0.58
CA GLY A 76 -2.98 -17.18 -1.45
C GLY A 76 -4.25 -16.79 -0.70
N LEU A 77 -5.25 -16.37 -1.47
CA LEU A 77 -6.51 -15.78 -0.99
C LEU A 77 -7.73 -16.49 -1.61
N HIS A 78 -7.55 -17.76 -1.98
CA HIS A 78 -8.52 -18.56 -2.74
C HIS A 78 -9.86 -18.79 -2.01
N GLN A 79 -9.90 -18.62 -0.69
CA GLN A 79 -11.12 -18.69 0.10
C GLN A 79 -12.10 -17.54 -0.21
N PHE A 80 -11.61 -16.44 -0.77
CA PHE A 80 -12.44 -15.30 -1.13
C PHE A 80 -12.93 -15.40 -2.59
N PRO A 81 -14.23 -15.18 -2.85
CA PRO A 81 -14.77 -15.15 -4.21
C PRO A 81 -14.18 -14.02 -5.06
N ASP A 82 -14.26 -14.18 -6.38
CA ASP A 82 -13.93 -13.13 -7.33
C ASP A 82 -14.89 -11.93 -7.17
N ASN A 83 -14.37 -10.71 -7.35
CA ASN A 83 -15.12 -9.44 -7.30
C ASN A 83 -15.95 -9.25 -6.02
N PHE A 84 -15.48 -9.79 -4.90
CA PHE A 84 -16.18 -9.75 -3.62
C PHE A 84 -16.09 -8.39 -2.92
N PHE A 85 -15.01 -7.64 -3.15
CA PHE A 85 -14.78 -6.33 -2.54
C PHE A 85 -14.87 -5.19 -3.58
N ASP A 86 -15.32 -4.02 -3.17
CA ASP A 86 -15.23 -2.81 -4.00
C ASP A 86 -13.76 -2.36 -4.12
N TYR A 87 -13.03 -2.39 -3.00
CA TYR A 87 -11.61 -2.03 -2.94
C TYR A 87 -10.78 -3.09 -2.23
N VAL A 88 -9.58 -3.34 -2.75
CA VAL A 88 -8.54 -4.12 -2.07
C VAL A 88 -7.30 -3.25 -1.90
N ILE A 89 -6.76 -3.20 -0.70
CA ILE A 89 -5.65 -2.33 -0.31
C ILE A 89 -4.40 -3.18 -0.10
N LEU A 90 -3.27 -2.70 -0.63
CA LEU A 90 -1.91 -3.15 -0.35
C LEU A 90 -1.09 -1.93 0.10
N GLU A 91 -1.35 -1.46 1.32
CA GLU A 91 -0.60 -0.36 1.92
C GLU A 91 0.77 -0.86 2.37
N MET A 92 1.85 -0.34 1.78
CA MET A 92 3.23 -0.67 2.16
C MET A 92 3.48 -2.18 2.32
N THR A 93 2.81 -3.00 1.52
CA THR A 93 2.79 -4.46 1.67
C THR A 93 3.44 -5.19 0.51
N LEU A 94 3.24 -4.72 -0.73
CA LEU A 94 3.66 -5.44 -1.95
C LEU A 94 5.18 -5.72 -1.98
N GLN A 95 6.00 -4.82 -1.43
CA GLN A 95 7.44 -4.98 -1.37
C GLN A 95 7.93 -6.03 -0.35
N SER A 96 7.04 -6.50 0.53
CA SER A 96 7.36 -7.37 1.66
C SER A 96 6.91 -8.83 1.46
N VAL A 97 6.23 -9.13 0.36
CA VAL A 97 5.73 -10.47 0.04
C VAL A 97 6.68 -11.20 -0.91
N THR A 98 6.68 -12.52 -0.85
CA THR A 98 7.57 -13.38 -1.67
C THR A 98 7.10 -13.51 -3.11
N LYS A 99 5.81 -13.30 -3.37
CA LYS A 99 5.18 -13.44 -4.70
C LYS A 99 4.35 -12.19 -5.04
N PRO A 100 4.99 -11.03 -5.26
CA PRO A 100 4.28 -9.77 -5.50
C PRO A 100 3.39 -9.81 -6.75
N LEU A 101 3.80 -10.55 -7.79
CA LEU A 101 3.02 -10.68 -9.03
C LEU A 101 1.70 -11.42 -8.80
N ASP A 102 1.77 -12.58 -8.12
CA ASP A 102 0.59 -13.39 -7.80
C ASP A 102 -0.35 -12.60 -6.88
N LEU A 103 0.19 -11.87 -5.90
CA LEU A 103 -0.60 -11.05 -4.99
C LEU A 103 -1.32 -9.89 -5.72
N LEU A 104 -0.65 -9.25 -6.68
CA LEU A 104 -1.27 -8.19 -7.49
C LEU A 104 -2.41 -8.74 -8.36
N ASP A 105 -2.25 -9.95 -8.92
CA ASP A 105 -3.31 -10.63 -9.68
C ASP A 105 -4.49 -11.01 -8.79
N GLU A 106 -4.22 -11.54 -7.59
CA GLU A 106 -5.24 -11.88 -6.59
C GLU A 106 -5.97 -10.62 -6.12
N MET A 107 -5.28 -9.52 -5.83
CA MET A 107 -5.89 -8.24 -5.47
C MET A 107 -6.93 -7.81 -6.52
N LEU A 108 -6.55 -7.88 -7.80
CA LEU A 108 -7.43 -7.54 -8.92
C LEU A 108 -8.49 -8.61 -9.23
N ARG A 109 -8.33 -9.84 -8.75
CA ARG A 109 -9.38 -10.88 -8.81
C ARG A 109 -10.45 -10.62 -7.75
N LEU A 110 -10.02 -10.24 -6.55
CA LEU A 110 -10.86 -10.05 -5.36
C LEU A 110 -11.65 -8.74 -5.38
N GLY A 111 -11.06 -7.69 -5.95
CA GLY A 111 -11.60 -6.33 -5.91
C GLY A 111 -11.91 -5.74 -7.28
N LYS A 112 -12.86 -4.81 -7.31
CA LYS A 112 -13.10 -3.95 -8.50
C LYS A 112 -11.98 -2.94 -8.71
N SER A 113 -11.35 -2.50 -7.63
CA SER A 113 -10.22 -1.55 -7.66
C SER A 113 -9.18 -1.92 -6.60
N GLY A 114 -7.92 -1.84 -6.98
CA GLY A 114 -6.77 -1.97 -6.10
C GLY A 114 -6.21 -0.63 -5.68
N ILE A 115 -5.73 -0.52 -4.45
CA ILE A 115 -4.94 0.62 -3.98
C ILE A 115 -3.61 0.10 -3.47
N VAL A 116 -2.52 0.48 -4.12
CA VAL A 116 -1.16 0.01 -3.78
C VAL A 116 -0.32 1.21 -3.37
N SER A 117 0.25 1.20 -2.17
CA SER A 117 1.28 2.17 -1.77
C SER A 117 2.61 1.46 -1.46
N PHE A 118 3.72 2.12 -1.77
CA PHE A 118 5.06 1.55 -1.59
C PHE A 118 6.13 2.63 -1.42
N PRO A 119 7.25 2.32 -0.76
CA PRO A 119 8.41 3.19 -0.74
C PRO A 119 9.05 3.23 -2.13
N ASN A 120 9.36 4.43 -2.64
CA ASN A 120 9.98 4.58 -3.95
C ASN A 120 11.51 4.50 -3.81
N PHE A 121 12.11 3.36 -4.20
CA PHE A 121 13.57 3.24 -4.20
C PHE A 121 14.27 4.15 -5.22
N GLY A 122 13.52 4.70 -6.19
CA GLY A 122 13.98 5.72 -7.13
C GLY A 122 14.08 7.12 -6.52
N TYR A 123 13.65 7.30 -5.26
CA TYR A 123 13.78 8.56 -4.55
C TYR A 123 15.25 8.99 -4.48
N LYS A 124 15.57 10.20 -4.95
CA LYS A 124 16.94 10.71 -4.98
C LYS A 124 17.63 10.68 -3.63
N GLY A 125 16.90 10.84 -2.51
CA GLY A 125 17.47 10.76 -1.18
C GLY A 125 18.03 9.38 -0.85
N VAL A 126 17.38 8.32 -1.35
CA VAL A 126 17.88 6.93 -1.28
C VAL A 126 19.13 6.80 -2.15
N ILE A 127 19.04 7.20 -3.42
CA ILE A 127 20.14 7.07 -4.40
C ILE A 127 21.40 7.83 -3.96
N GLU A 128 21.26 9.10 -3.59
CA GLU A 128 22.37 9.91 -3.11
C GLU A 128 23.01 9.35 -1.85
N SER A 129 22.20 8.87 -0.89
CA SER A 129 22.70 8.25 0.34
C SER A 129 23.51 6.99 0.04
N PHE A 130 23.03 6.15 -0.88
CA PHE A 130 23.74 4.95 -1.31
C PHE A 130 25.10 5.29 -1.94
N VAL A 131 25.11 6.22 -2.91
CA VAL A 131 26.33 6.66 -3.60
C VAL A 131 27.35 7.25 -2.62
N LYS A 132 26.90 8.13 -1.72
CA LYS A 132 27.78 8.82 -0.76
C LYS A 132 28.34 7.89 0.32
N THR A 133 27.54 6.96 0.82
CA THR A 133 27.90 6.15 2.00
C THR A 133 28.36 4.74 1.69
N GLN A 134 28.07 4.23 0.48
CA GLN A 134 28.29 2.84 0.08
C GLN A 134 27.62 1.84 1.05
N ARG A 135 26.50 2.25 1.66
CA ARG A 135 25.70 1.46 2.60
C ARG A 135 24.24 1.50 2.17
N MET A 136 23.50 0.45 2.50
CA MET A 136 22.05 0.44 2.26
C MET A 136 21.40 1.64 2.94
N PRO A 137 20.67 2.50 2.18
CA PRO A 137 20.14 3.74 2.71
C PRO A 137 19.11 3.48 3.79
N ARG A 138 19.10 4.34 4.80
CA ARG A 138 18.05 4.40 5.81
C ARG A 138 17.37 5.75 5.70
N THR A 139 16.06 5.75 5.48
CA THR A 139 15.22 6.96 5.40
C THR A 139 14.05 6.83 6.37
N LYS A 140 13.18 7.84 6.44
CA LYS A 140 11.94 7.73 7.23
C LYS A 140 11.03 6.63 6.70
N ALA A 141 10.92 6.49 5.38
CA ALA A 141 10.15 5.44 4.70
C ALA A 141 10.86 4.06 4.73
N LEU A 142 12.19 4.03 4.90
CA LEU A 142 13.01 2.82 4.95
C LEU A 142 13.87 2.80 6.22
N PRO A 143 13.28 2.62 7.42
CA PRO A 143 14.00 2.82 8.69
C PRO A 143 14.88 1.62 9.13
N TYR A 144 14.76 0.49 8.45
CA TYR A 144 15.37 -0.80 8.80
C TYR A 144 16.81 -0.94 8.32
N TYR A 145 17.59 -1.83 8.94
CA TYR A 145 18.85 -2.28 8.38
C TYR A 145 18.60 -3.31 7.27
N TRP A 146 19.58 -3.52 6.40
CA TRP A 146 19.44 -4.43 5.26
C TRP A 146 19.24 -5.89 5.67
N TYR A 147 19.67 -6.27 6.88
CA TYR A 147 19.56 -7.63 7.41
C TYR A 147 18.30 -7.86 8.25
N ASP A 148 17.52 -6.82 8.57
CA ASP A 148 16.31 -6.90 9.41
C ASP A 148 15.11 -6.12 8.82
N THR A 149 15.14 -5.84 7.52
CA THR A 149 14.06 -5.18 6.79
C THR A 149 12.96 -6.19 6.42
N PRO A 150 11.67 -5.80 6.51
CA PRO A 150 10.57 -6.58 5.95
C PRO A 150 10.50 -6.46 4.41
N ASN A 151 11.04 -5.37 3.85
CA ASN A 151 11.02 -5.11 2.42
C ASN A 151 12.07 -5.97 1.71
N ILE A 152 11.64 -6.94 0.90
CA ILE A 152 12.51 -7.87 0.16
C ILE A 152 12.57 -7.56 -1.35
N HIS A 153 11.63 -6.77 -1.86
CA HIS A 153 11.63 -6.26 -3.23
C HIS A 153 11.81 -4.73 -3.24
N LEU A 154 13.00 -4.25 -3.59
CA LEU A 154 13.33 -2.83 -3.58
C LEU A 154 13.07 -2.21 -4.97
N PHE A 155 11.81 -1.92 -5.27
CA PHE A 155 11.39 -1.43 -6.59
C PHE A 155 11.07 0.07 -6.59
N THR A 156 11.06 0.65 -7.78
CA THR A 156 10.80 2.07 -8.04
C THR A 156 9.42 2.28 -8.65
N ALA A 157 8.99 3.54 -8.76
CA ALA A 157 7.80 3.89 -9.53
C ALA A 157 7.83 3.32 -10.95
N LYS A 158 9.02 3.37 -11.59
CA LYS A 158 9.17 2.97 -12.98
C LYS A 158 9.04 1.47 -13.16
N ASP A 159 9.63 0.68 -12.24
CA ASP A 159 9.45 -0.78 -12.23
C ASP A 159 7.96 -1.15 -12.08
N PHE A 160 7.22 -0.42 -11.25
CA PHE A 160 5.78 -0.64 -11.07
C PHE A 160 4.98 -0.25 -12.33
N LEU A 161 5.33 0.85 -12.99
CA LEU A 161 4.71 1.29 -14.25
C LEU A 161 4.93 0.27 -15.37
N ASP A 162 6.16 -0.23 -15.52
CA ASP A 162 6.49 -1.28 -16.49
C ASP A 162 5.68 -2.55 -16.21
N LEU A 163 5.56 -2.94 -14.93
CA LEU A 163 4.79 -4.12 -14.52
C LEU A 163 3.29 -3.99 -14.85
N VAL A 164 2.67 -2.84 -14.55
CA VAL A 164 1.23 -2.67 -14.84
C VAL A 164 0.96 -2.62 -16.34
N GLU A 165 1.90 -2.10 -17.14
CA GLU A 165 1.80 -2.14 -18.60
C GLU A 165 1.87 -3.58 -19.12
N GLU A 166 2.86 -4.35 -18.67
CA GLU A 166 3.05 -5.78 -19.01
C GLU A 166 1.81 -6.60 -18.67
N LYS A 167 1.23 -6.39 -17.48
CA LYS A 167 0.03 -7.09 -17.02
C LYS A 167 -1.28 -6.53 -17.56
N HIS A 168 -1.24 -5.51 -18.41
CA HIS A 168 -2.42 -4.82 -18.93
C HIS A 168 -3.37 -4.30 -17.84
N ILE A 169 -2.80 -3.86 -16.73
CA ILE A 169 -3.50 -3.23 -15.62
C ILE A 169 -3.67 -1.74 -15.96
N LYS A 170 -4.82 -1.17 -15.59
CA LYS A 170 -5.09 0.25 -15.76
C LYS A 170 -4.74 1.00 -14.48
N ILE A 171 -3.98 2.08 -14.58
CA ILE A 171 -3.84 3.06 -13.50
C ILE A 171 -4.98 4.07 -13.63
N GLU A 172 -5.83 4.15 -12.61
CA GLU A 172 -6.92 5.11 -12.53
C GLU A 172 -6.45 6.46 -11.95
N LYS A 173 -5.55 6.40 -10.95
CA LYS A 173 -4.96 7.57 -10.28
C LYS A 173 -3.57 7.23 -9.74
N GLY A 174 -2.71 8.23 -9.59
CA GLY A 174 -1.44 8.11 -8.89
C GLY A 174 -1.17 9.34 -8.03
N MET A 175 -0.58 9.14 -6.86
CA MET A 175 -0.24 10.18 -5.89
C MET A 175 1.18 9.96 -5.37
N SER A 176 1.89 11.07 -5.16
CA SER A 176 3.28 11.11 -4.68
C SER A 176 3.37 11.84 -3.35
N TRP A 177 4.17 11.32 -2.42
CA TRP A 177 4.56 12.02 -1.20
C TRP A 177 5.89 12.73 -1.39
N ILE A 178 5.85 14.06 -1.49
CA ILE A 178 7.01 14.90 -1.79
C ILE A 178 7.13 15.96 -0.69
N LYS A 179 8.18 15.88 0.13
CA LYS A 179 8.55 16.91 1.13
C LYS A 179 7.41 17.31 2.08
N GLY A 180 6.56 16.37 2.48
CA GLY A 180 5.44 16.66 3.38
C GLY A 180 4.13 17.00 2.68
N GLU A 181 4.09 16.95 1.35
CA GLU A 181 2.91 17.28 0.55
C GLU A 181 2.49 16.10 -0.32
N ILE A 182 1.17 15.97 -0.50
CA ILE A 182 0.57 15.01 -1.43
C ILE A 182 0.42 15.72 -2.78
N LYS A 183 0.97 15.13 -3.83
CA LYS A 183 0.86 15.61 -5.20
C LYS A 183 0.31 14.53 -6.11
N ASP A 184 -0.29 14.93 -7.23
CA ASP A 184 -0.61 13.97 -8.28
C ASP A 184 0.70 13.40 -8.85
N PHE A 185 0.73 12.10 -9.13
CA PHE A 185 1.93 11.44 -9.63
C PHE A 185 2.27 11.90 -11.04
N THR A 186 3.54 12.20 -11.27
CA THR A 186 4.15 12.35 -12.59
C THR A 186 5.46 11.59 -12.62
N GLU A 187 5.82 11.01 -13.77
CA GLU A 187 7.11 10.32 -13.92
C GLU A 187 8.30 11.28 -13.75
N GLU A 188 8.14 12.54 -14.17
CA GLU A 188 9.16 13.58 -14.02
C GLU A 188 9.48 13.90 -12.55
N GLU A 189 8.45 13.98 -11.69
CA GLU A 189 8.64 14.26 -10.27
C GLU A 189 8.87 13.01 -9.41
N SER A 190 8.78 11.80 -9.99
CA SER A 190 9.01 10.54 -9.28
C SER A 190 10.33 10.50 -8.49
N PRO A 191 11.48 11.00 -8.99
CA PRO A 191 12.72 11.06 -8.21
C PRO A 191 12.66 11.92 -6.94
N GLU A 192 11.67 12.82 -6.82
CA GLU A 192 11.45 13.64 -5.61
C GLU A 192 10.50 12.97 -4.60
N ALA A 193 9.79 11.91 -5.00
CA ALA A 193 8.78 11.24 -4.19
C ALA A 193 9.38 10.14 -3.31
N GLU A 194 9.16 10.23 -2.00
CA GLU A 194 9.63 9.23 -1.01
C GLU A 194 8.78 7.95 -1.06
N GLU A 195 7.47 8.12 -1.22
CA GLU A 195 6.47 7.07 -1.28
C GLU A 195 5.48 7.41 -2.39
N ILE A 196 4.90 6.38 -3.00
CA ILE A 196 3.94 6.51 -4.10
C ILE A 196 2.73 5.64 -3.79
N LEU A 197 1.56 6.11 -4.23
CA LEU A 197 0.32 5.36 -4.18
C LEU A 197 -0.34 5.36 -5.56
N PHE A 198 -0.74 4.19 -6.04
CA PHE A 198 -1.53 4.04 -7.26
C PHE A 198 -2.89 3.39 -6.97
N VAL A 199 -3.92 3.90 -7.64
CA VAL A 199 -5.21 3.23 -7.77
C VAL A 199 -5.21 2.50 -9.10
N VAL A 200 -5.45 1.19 -9.06
CA VAL A 200 -5.39 0.32 -10.23
C VAL A 200 -6.66 -0.48 -10.43
N SER A 201 -6.95 -0.88 -11.66
CA SER A 201 -8.10 -1.70 -12.01
C SER A 201 -7.75 -2.65 -13.17
N ARG A 202 -8.55 -3.69 -13.38
CA ARG A 202 -8.47 -4.48 -14.62
C ARG A 202 -8.96 -3.62 -15.80
N LYS A 203 -8.31 -3.77 -16.95
CA LYS A 203 -8.80 -3.21 -18.22
C LYS A 203 -10.09 -3.89 -18.68
#